data_AF-A0AA95GJJ5-F1
#
_entry.id   AF-A0AA95GJJ5-F1
#
_cell.length_a   1.000
_cell.length_b   1.000
_cell.length_c   1.000
_cell.angle_alpha   90.00
_cell.angle_beta   90.00
_cell.angle_gamma   90.00
#
_symmetry.space_group_name_H-M   'P 1'
#
loop_
_entity.id
_entity.type
_entity.pdbx_description
1 polymer ?
#
loop_
_entity_poly.entity_id
_entity_poly.type
_entity_poly.pdbx_seq_one_letter_code
_entity_poly.pdbx_strand_id
1 'polypeptide(L)'
;MHRERLSALMDGEIFDSELIHTILQDVSLQKRWESYHLIRDSLRGDINEVIHLDITGKVEQALASEPIQIAPDAIPESQPEPATWRLMPFWRKLRPWANQITQVGVAASVAVAVIAGVQNYNTSNIETDGKSDSPIFNTVPIMGAASPVSLNVSNDQLFAQPQTEQLEQRNRRLGLMLQQYELERRSTLNQSVTSSSPVVEKPHSGAE
;
A
#
# COMPACT_ATOMS: atom_id res chain seq x y z
N MET A 1 10.68 46.40 -13.84
CA MET A 1 10.33 44.96 -13.89
C MET A 1 11.48 44.05 -13.51
N HIS A 2 12.69 44.12 -14.12
CA HIS A 2 13.77 43.18 -13.77
C HIS A 2 14.19 43.20 -12.29
N ARG A 3 14.14 44.36 -11.62
CA ARG A 3 14.50 44.48 -10.19
C ARG A 3 13.52 43.80 -9.23
N GLU A 4 12.23 43.83 -9.55
CA GLU A 4 11.20 43.19 -8.74
C GLU A 4 11.31 41.68 -8.85
N ARG A 5 11.51 41.19 -10.08
CA ARG A 5 11.75 39.77 -10.32
C ARG A 5 13.05 39.28 -9.66
N LEU A 6 14.11 40.09 -9.68
CA LEU A 6 15.35 39.79 -8.95
C LEU A 6 15.09 39.63 -7.44
N SER A 7 14.30 40.53 -6.85
CA SER A 7 13.92 40.44 -5.43
C SER A 7 13.08 39.20 -5.15
N ALA A 8 12.09 38.91 -5.99
CA ALA A 8 11.25 37.72 -5.85
C ALA A 8 12.07 36.42 -5.98
N LEU A 9 13.11 36.39 -6.82
CA LEU A 9 14.04 35.27 -6.91
C LEU A 9 14.86 35.11 -5.62
N MET A 10 15.35 36.22 -5.06
CA MET A 10 16.13 36.24 -3.80
C MET A 10 15.33 35.73 -2.59
N ASP A 11 14.03 36.04 -2.59
CA ASP A 11 13.10 35.62 -1.53
C ASP A 11 12.52 34.21 -1.78
N GLY A 12 12.85 33.60 -2.92
CA GLY A 12 12.41 32.25 -3.29
C GLY A 12 10.95 32.17 -3.75
N GLU A 13 10.31 33.31 -4.03
CA GLU A 13 8.92 33.38 -4.51
C GLU A 13 8.80 32.98 -5.98
N ILE A 14 9.85 33.20 -6.77
CA ILE A 14 9.91 32.78 -8.18
C ILE A 14 11.17 31.96 -8.44
N PHE A 15 11.06 30.96 -9.31
CA PHE A 15 12.19 30.21 -9.83
C PHE A 15 12.05 30.08 -11.34
N ASP A 16 12.85 30.85 -12.08
CA ASP A 16 12.81 30.93 -13.54
C ASP A 16 14.23 30.83 -14.09
N SER A 17 14.50 29.79 -14.87
CA SER A 17 15.79 29.56 -15.51
C SER A 17 16.18 30.69 -16.47
N GLU A 18 15.24 31.27 -17.19
CA GLU A 18 15.54 32.35 -18.15
C GLU A 18 16.02 33.61 -17.43
N LEU A 19 15.42 33.90 -16.28
CA LEU A 19 15.83 35.01 -15.43
C LEU A 19 17.22 34.80 -14.85
N ILE A 20 17.55 33.58 -14.40
CA ILE A 20 18.90 33.23 -13.95
C ILE A 20 19.91 33.44 -15.09
N HIS A 21 19.61 32.97 -16.29
CA HIS A 21 20.47 33.21 -17.46
C HIS A 21 20.66 34.70 -17.76
N THR A 22 19.61 35.50 -17.63
CA THR A 22 19.67 36.96 -17.81
C THR A 22 20.58 37.61 -16.78
N ILE A 23 20.48 37.22 -15.50
CA ILE A 23 21.35 37.72 -14.42
C ILE A 23 22.81 37.35 -14.69
N LEU A 24 23.08 36.12 -15.15
CA LEU A 24 24.43 35.67 -15.46
C LEU A 24 25.10 36.46 -16.61
N GLN A 25 24.32 37.09 -17.49
CA GLN A 25 24.86 37.88 -18.62
C GLN A 25 24.97 39.37 -18.32
N ASP A 26 24.22 39.91 -17.36
CA ASP A 26 24.17 41.35 -17.06
C ASP A 26 24.91 41.71 -15.76
N VAL A 27 26.04 42.40 -15.91
CA VAL A 27 26.89 42.90 -14.82
C VAL A 27 26.12 43.83 -13.86
N SER A 28 25.17 44.61 -14.35
CA SER A 28 24.40 45.54 -13.51
C SER A 28 23.43 44.80 -12.59
N LEU A 29 22.84 43.69 -13.06
CA LEU A 29 21.98 42.80 -12.29
C LEU A 29 22.79 42.01 -11.26
N GLN A 30 23.98 41.53 -11.61
CA GLN A 30 24.91 40.86 -10.68
C GLN A 30 25.31 41.77 -9.51
N LYS A 31 25.70 43.02 -9.80
CA LYS A 31 26.00 44.00 -8.74
C LYS A 31 24.81 44.29 -7.84
N ARG A 32 23.61 44.28 -8.42
CA ARG A 32 22.38 44.47 -7.64
C ARG A 32 22.10 43.26 -6.73
N TRP A 33 22.30 42.05 -7.25
CA TRP A 33 22.18 40.80 -6.49
C TRP A 33 23.13 40.79 -5.28
N GLU A 34 24.40 41.11 -5.50
CA GLU A 34 25.40 41.29 -4.44
C GLU A 34 24.94 42.33 -3.40
N SER A 35 24.51 43.51 -3.85
CA SER A 35 24.05 44.58 -2.96
C SER A 35 22.85 44.16 -2.11
N TYR A 36 21.92 43.39 -2.67
CA TYR A 36 20.73 42.92 -1.95
C TYR A 36 21.09 41.89 -0.88
N HIS A 37 22.01 40.96 -1.17
CA HIS A 37 22.53 40.04 -0.16
C HIS A 37 23.30 40.78 0.95
N LEU A 38 24.15 41.74 0.59
CA LEU A 38 24.87 42.54 1.59
C LEU A 38 23.91 43.31 2.51
N ILE A 39 22.86 43.94 1.96
CA ILE A 39 21.83 44.60 2.76
C ILE A 39 21.13 43.59 3.68
N ARG A 40 20.70 42.44 3.13
CA ARG A 40 20.03 41.38 3.88
C ARG A 40 20.87 40.88 5.07
N ASP A 41 22.14 40.62 4.83
CA ASP A 41 23.06 40.10 5.85
C ASP A 41 23.35 41.19 6.90
N SER A 42 23.51 42.45 6.47
CA SER A 42 23.67 43.58 7.41
C SER A 42 22.45 43.78 8.32
N LEU A 43 21.23 43.63 7.78
CA LEU A 43 19.99 43.75 8.54
C LEU A 43 19.80 42.61 9.55
N ARG A 44 20.33 41.41 9.26
CA ARG A 44 20.30 40.27 10.18
C ARG A 44 21.40 40.33 11.24
N GLY A 45 22.41 41.18 11.04
CA GLY A 45 23.63 41.17 11.84
C GLY A 45 24.56 40.01 11.51
N ASP A 46 24.35 39.35 10.36
CA ASP A 46 25.16 38.24 9.84
C ASP A 46 26.43 38.75 9.11
N ILE A 47 27.00 39.85 9.59
CA ILE A 47 28.21 40.46 9.03
C ILE A 47 29.33 40.50 10.06
N ASN A 48 30.55 40.23 9.60
CA ASN A 48 31.75 40.35 10.45
C ASN A 48 32.14 41.83 10.63
N GLU A 49 33.03 42.09 11.59
CA GLU A 49 33.61 43.42 11.84
C GLU A 49 34.32 44.00 10.60
N VAL A 50 34.93 43.13 9.78
CA VAL A 50 35.56 43.47 8.50
C VAL A 50 34.84 42.75 7.37
N ILE A 51 34.37 43.50 6.38
CA ILE A 51 33.69 42.97 5.19
C ILE A 51 34.68 42.92 4.02
N HIS A 52 34.85 41.73 3.44
CA HIS A 52 35.64 41.52 2.24
C HIS A 52 34.73 41.43 1.02
N LEU A 53 34.82 42.40 0.11
CA LEU A 53 34.03 42.44 -1.13
C LEU A 53 34.69 41.69 -2.30
N ASP A 54 35.88 41.10 -2.07
CA ASP A 54 36.68 40.41 -3.11
C ASP A 54 36.59 38.88 -3.04
N ILE A 55 35.74 38.34 -2.17
CA ILE A 55 35.62 36.89 -1.93
C ILE A 55 35.16 36.17 -3.21
N THR A 56 34.13 36.67 -3.87
CA THR A 56 33.56 36.07 -5.08
C THR A 56 34.60 35.94 -6.18
N GLY A 57 35.42 36.97 -6.41
CA GLY A 57 36.51 36.94 -7.39
C GLY A 57 37.63 35.95 -7.03
N LYS A 58 37.99 35.84 -5.74
CA LYS A 58 38.97 34.82 -5.29
C LYS A 58 38.44 33.40 -5.48
N VAL A 59 37.16 33.17 -5.19
CA VAL A 59 36.51 31.87 -5.38
C VAL A 59 36.43 31.52 -6.85
N GLU A 60 36.06 32.47 -7.72
CA GLU A 60 36.06 32.28 -9.18
C GLU A 60 37.45 31.87 -9.69
N GLN A 61 38.49 32.59 -9.24
CA GLN A 61 39.87 32.29 -9.64
C GLN A 61 40.34 30.92 -9.14
N ALA A 62 40.01 30.57 -7.90
CA ALA A 62 40.31 29.26 -7.33
C ALA A 62 39.60 28.15 -8.12
N LEU A 63 38.30 28.31 -8.39
CA LEU A 63 37.49 27.36 -9.15
C LEU A 63 38.00 27.17 -10.58
N ALA A 64 38.46 28.24 -11.24
CA ALA A 64 39.09 28.16 -12.56
C ALA A 64 40.41 27.36 -12.56
N SER A 65 41.09 27.30 -11.41
CA SER A 65 42.33 26.52 -11.24
C SER A 65 42.10 25.08 -10.77
N GLU A 66 40.86 24.73 -10.39
CA GLU A 66 40.53 23.38 -9.94
C GLU A 66 40.46 22.39 -11.12
N PRO A 67 41.07 21.20 -10.99
CA PRO A 67 40.92 20.15 -11.99
C PRO A 67 39.49 19.62 -11.95
N ILE A 68 38.81 19.61 -13.11
CA ILE A 68 37.45 19.07 -13.25
C ILE A 68 37.48 17.56 -13.01
N GLN A 69 37.14 17.14 -11.79
CA GLN A 69 36.95 15.73 -11.45
C GLN A 69 35.57 15.27 -11.91
N ILE A 70 35.48 14.71 -13.12
CA ILE A 70 34.22 14.24 -13.75
C ILE A 70 33.66 12.97 -13.06
N ALA A 71 34.37 12.41 -12.09
CA ALA A 71 33.86 11.39 -11.19
C ALA A 71 34.59 11.53 -9.85
N PRO A 72 34.02 12.19 -8.82
CA PRO A 72 34.40 11.79 -7.47
C PRO A 72 34.12 10.29 -7.42
N ASP A 73 35.08 9.48 -6.95
CA ASP A 73 34.90 8.03 -6.76
C ASP A 73 33.50 7.82 -6.19
N ALA A 74 32.57 7.43 -7.07
CA ALA A 74 31.19 7.26 -6.69
C ALA A 74 31.27 6.11 -5.73
N ILE A 75 31.13 6.41 -4.42
CA ILE A 75 31.04 5.40 -3.39
C ILE A 75 30.03 4.41 -3.95
N PRO A 76 30.43 3.19 -4.31
CA PRO A 76 29.50 2.25 -4.88
C PRO A 76 28.54 1.95 -3.75
N GLU A 77 27.41 2.67 -3.71
CA GLU A 77 26.33 2.32 -2.83
C GLU A 77 26.05 0.87 -3.16
N SER A 78 26.25 0.01 -2.17
CA SER A 78 25.93 -1.40 -2.26
C SER A 78 24.41 -1.50 -2.33
N GLN A 79 23.83 -1.14 -3.47
CA GLN A 79 22.46 -1.51 -3.76
C GLN A 79 22.43 -3.02 -3.68
N PRO A 80 21.60 -3.61 -2.81
CA PRO A 80 21.45 -5.05 -2.78
C PRO A 80 20.94 -5.47 -4.14
N GLU A 81 21.79 -6.14 -4.93
CA GLU A 81 21.40 -6.64 -6.23
C GLU A 81 20.09 -7.43 -6.11
N PRO A 82 19.16 -7.28 -7.08
CA PRO A 82 17.87 -7.96 -7.06
C PRO A 82 17.99 -9.50 -7.13
N ALA A 83 19.17 -10.08 -7.03
CA ALA A 83 19.38 -11.53 -6.93
C ALA A 83 19.12 -12.10 -5.52
N THR A 84 19.13 -11.25 -4.48
CA THR A 84 19.07 -11.73 -3.08
C THR A 84 17.71 -12.25 -2.65
N TRP A 85 16.60 -11.76 -3.22
CA TRP A 85 15.27 -12.28 -2.88
C TRP A 85 15.13 -13.75 -3.27
N ARG A 86 15.72 -14.18 -4.40
CA ARG A 86 15.66 -15.58 -4.86
C ARG A 86 16.38 -16.55 -3.92
N LEU A 87 17.34 -16.05 -3.16
CA LEU A 87 18.10 -16.81 -2.15
C LEU A 87 17.38 -16.88 -0.79
N MET A 88 16.31 -16.10 -0.58
CA MET A 88 15.61 -16.14 0.69
C MET A 88 14.85 -17.47 0.90
N PRO A 89 14.95 -18.08 2.10
CA PRO A 89 14.42 -19.41 2.37
C PRO A 89 12.89 -19.50 2.26
N PHE A 90 12.17 -18.38 2.32
CA PHE A 90 10.71 -18.35 2.18
C PHE A 90 10.23 -18.63 0.75
N TRP A 91 10.97 -18.23 -0.30
CA TRP A 91 10.59 -18.50 -1.70
C TRP A 91 10.64 -20.00 -2.03
N ARG A 92 11.56 -20.73 -1.40
CA ARG A 92 11.61 -22.20 -1.51
C ARG A 92 10.37 -22.86 -0.92
N LYS A 93 9.77 -22.27 0.13
CA LYS A 93 8.51 -22.75 0.74
C LYS A 93 7.27 -22.41 -0.08
N LEU A 94 7.27 -21.30 -0.82
CA LEU A 94 6.14 -20.87 -1.66
C LEU A 94 6.09 -21.55 -3.04
N ARG A 95 7.24 -22.00 -3.55
CA ARG A 95 7.35 -22.68 -4.85
C ARG A 95 6.38 -23.87 -5.06
N PRO A 96 6.16 -24.80 -4.12
CA PRO A 96 5.22 -25.90 -4.31
C PRO A 96 3.75 -25.45 -4.36
N TRP A 97 3.41 -24.31 -3.74
CA TRP A 97 2.04 -23.77 -3.76
C TRP A 97 1.75 -22.96 -5.05
N ALA A 98 2.79 -22.52 -5.76
CA ALA A 98 2.64 -21.72 -6.99
C ALA A 98 1.75 -22.40 -8.04
N ASN A 99 1.85 -23.71 -8.22
CA ASN A 99 1.04 -24.44 -9.19
C ASN A 99 -0.45 -24.47 -8.82
N GLN A 100 -0.78 -24.42 -7.52
CA GLN A 100 -2.16 -24.35 -7.04
C GLN A 100 -2.74 -22.94 -7.15
N ILE A 101 -1.94 -21.90 -6.88
CA ILE A 101 -2.34 -20.50 -7.09
C ILE A 101 -2.66 -20.25 -8.56
N THR A 102 -1.87 -20.76 -9.49
CA THR A 102 -2.10 -20.58 -10.93
C THR A 102 -3.44 -21.15 -11.37
N GLN A 103 -3.83 -22.33 -10.85
CA GLN A 103 -5.12 -22.94 -11.18
C GLN A 103 -6.31 -22.15 -10.60
N VAL A 104 -6.19 -21.68 -9.35
CA VAL A 104 -7.22 -20.84 -8.71
C VAL A 104 -7.31 -19.46 -9.37
N GLY A 105 -6.18 -18.89 -9.80
CA GLY A 105 -6.11 -17.58 -10.44
C GLY A 105 -6.85 -17.53 -11.78
N VAL A 106 -6.77 -18.58 -12.59
CA VAL A 106 -7.52 -18.65 -13.87
C VAL A 106 -9.03 -18.71 -13.61
N ALA A 107 -9.48 -19.57 -12.68
CA ALA A 107 -10.90 -19.70 -12.36
C ALA A 107 -11.48 -18.41 -11.74
N ALA A 108 -10.76 -17.77 -10.83
CA ALA A 108 -11.17 -16.52 -10.20
C ALA A 108 -11.24 -15.36 -11.21
N SER A 109 -10.29 -15.28 -12.15
CA SER A 109 -10.28 -14.23 -13.18
C SER A 109 -11.47 -14.34 -14.14
N VAL A 110 -11.86 -15.56 -14.52
CA VAL A 110 -13.06 -15.80 -15.35
C VAL A 110 -14.33 -15.39 -14.60
N ALA A 111 -14.44 -15.70 -13.30
CA ALA A 111 -15.58 -15.29 -12.49
C ALA A 111 -15.69 -13.76 -12.36
N VAL A 112 -14.58 -13.06 -12.11
CA VAL A 112 -14.54 -11.59 -12.05
C VAL A 112 -14.90 -10.97 -13.41
N ALA A 113 -14.36 -11.51 -14.51
CA ALA A 113 -14.66 -11.00 -15.86
C ALA A 113 -16.15 -11.17 -16.23
N VAL A 114 -16.79 -12.27 -15.84
CA VAL A 114 -18.22 -12.49 -16.06
C VAL A 114 -19.06 -11.52 -15.23
N ILE A 115 -18.72 -11.30 -13.95
CA ILE A 115 -19.43 -10.36 -13.07
C ILE A 115 -19.29 -8.92 -13.58
N ALA A 116 -18.07 -8.50 -13.95
CA ALA A 116 -17.82 -7.18 -14.53
C ALA A 116 -18.50 -7.01 -15.90
N GLY A 117 -18.51 -8.06 -16.73
CA GLY A 117 -19.21 -8.06 -18.02
C GLY A 117 -20.72 -7.90 -17.89
N VAL A 118 -21.34 -8.57 -16.92
CA VAL A 118 -22.80 -8.46 -16.65
C VAL A 118 -23.17 -7.08 -16.10
N GLN A 119 -22.33 -6.47 -15.26
CA GLN A 119 -22.54 -5.09 -14.80
C GLN A 119 -22.37 -4.06 -15.93
N ASN A 120 -21.38 -4.25 -16.80
CA ASN A 120 -21.17 -3.38 -17.96
C ASN A 120 -22.33 -3.48 -18.95
N TYR A 121 -22.80 -4.69 -19.27
CA TYR A 121 -23.91 -4.92 -20.21
C TYR A 121 -25.25 -4.33 -19.72
N ASN A 122 -25.53 -4.39 -18.42
CA ASN A 122 -26.73 -3.76 -17.85
C ASN A 122 -26.62 -2.22 -17.75
N THR A 123 -25.41 -1.68 -17.62
CA THR A 123 -25.19 -0.22 -17.58
C THR A 123 -25.26 0.40 -18.98
N SER A 124 -24.78 -0.29 -20.02
CA SER A 124 -24.79 0.23 -21.40
C SER A 124 -26.18 0.24 -22.06
N ASN A 125 -27.23 -0.30 -21.43
CA ASN A 125 -28.62 -0.22 -21.92
C ASN A 125 -29.42 0.92 -21.27
N ILE A 126 -28.80 1.79 -20.46
CA ILE A 126 -29.47 2.92 -19.76
C ILE A 126 -29.12 4.27 -20.40
N GLU A 127 -28.97 4.31 -21.73
CA GLU A 127 -28.99 5.55 -22.50
C GLU A 127 -29.92 5.38 -23.70
N THR A 128 -31.22 5.37 -23.47
CA THR A 128 -32.20 5.96 -24.39
C THR A 128 -33.57 6.09 -23.73
N ASP A 129 -33.99 7.35 -23.64
CA ASP A 129 -35.37 7.83 -23.60
C ASP A 129 -36.17 7.68 -22.29
N GLY A 130 -36.72 8.81 -21.87
CA GLY A 130 -37.52 8.94 -20.66
C GLY A 130 -38.89 8.28 -20.81
N LYS A 131 -39.21 7.39 -19.89
CA LYS A 131 -40.58 7.16 -19.39
C LYS A 131 -40.49 6.43 -18.05
N SER A 132 -41.12 7.03 -17.06
CA SER A 132 -41.54 6.41 -15.81
C SER A 132 -42.27 5.10 -16.06
N ASP A 133 -41.76 3.99 -15.50
CA ASP A 133 -42.62 3.01 -14.83
C ASP A 133 -41.77 2.14 -13.90
N SER A 134 -42.18 2.03 -12.65
CA SER A 134 -41.51 1.23 -11.62
C SER A 134 -41.98 -0.23 -11.71
N PRO A 135 -41.11 -1.21 -12.01
CA PRO A 135 -41.45 -2.59 -11.74
C PRO A 135 -41.09 -2.92 -10.28
N ILE A 136 -42.14 -3.07 -9.48
CA ILE A 136 -42.11 -3.65 -8.13
C ILE A 136 -41.62 -5.11 -8.27
N PHE A 137 -40.44 -5.43 -7.76
CA PHE A 137 -39.99 -6.82 -7.66
C PHE A 137 -40.68 -7.50 -6.47
N ASN A 138 -41.76 -8.21 -6.76
CA ASN A 138 -42.48 -9.09 -5.85
C ASN A 138 -41.65 -10.38 -5.63
N THR A 139 -40.96 -10.48 -4.49
CA THR A 139 -40.13 -11.65 -4.14
C THR A 139 -40.93 -12.64 -3.30
N VAL A 140 -41.89 -13.32 -3.93
CA VAL A 140 -42.40 -14.58 -3.38
C VAL A 140 -41.57 -15.70 -3.99
N PRO A 141 -40.77 -16.45 -3.21
CA PRO A 141 -39.97 -17.53 -3.75
C PRO A 141 -40.87 -18.69 -4.16
N ILE A 142 -40.85 -19.05 -5.44
CA ILE A 142 -41.36 -20.34 -5.89
C ILE A 142 -40.37 -21.40 -5.38
N MET A 143 -40.73 -21.99 -4.25
CA MET A 143 -40.24 -23.27 -3.73
C MET A 143 -38.81 -23.27 -3.14
N GLY A 144 -38.70 -22.85 -1.87
CA GLY A 144 -37.53 -23.14 -1.02
C GLY A 144 -37.17 -22.00 -0.07
N ALA A 145 -37.26 -22.23 1.24
CA ALA A 145 -37.06 -21.23 2.27
C ALA A 145 -35.65 -20.62 2.26
N ALA A 146 -35.52 -19.36 1.86
CA ALA A 146 -34.31 -18.58 2.10
C ALA A 146 -34.28 -18.16 3.57
N SER A 147 -33.43 -18.82 4.35
CA SER A 147 -33.12 -18.44 5.73
C SER A 147 -32.44 -17.06 5.73
N PRO A 148 -33.04 -16.02 6.36
CA PRO A 148 -32.40 -14.72 6.45
C PRO A 148 -31.11 -14.83 7.27
N VAL A 149 -30.02 -14.27 6.74
CA VAL A 149 -28.79 -14.04 7.50
C VAL A 149 -29.10 -12.96 8.52
N SER A 150 -29.33 -13.37 9.77
CA SER A 150 -29.62 -12.47 10.88
C SER A 150 -28.38 -11.63 11.23
N LEU A 151 -28.27 -10.43 10.67
CA LEU A 151 -27.56 -9.33 11.31
C LEU A 151 -28.32 -9.01 12.59
N ASN A 152 -27.83 -9.53 13.72
CA ASN A 152 -28.35 -9.22 15.04
C ASN A 152 -27.91 -7.81 15.44
N VAL A 153 -28.63 -6.80 14.94
CA VAL A 153 -28.59 -5.47 15.55
C VAL A 153 -29.74 -5.47 16.54
N SER A 154 -29.40 -5.60 17.81
CA SER A 154 -30.33 -5.44 18.91
C SER A 154 -30.90 -4.03 18.87
N ASN A 155 -32.11 -3.89 18.35
CA ASN A 155 -32.98 -2.79 18.71
C ASN A 155 -34.20 -3.42 19.38
N ASP A 156 -34.19 -3.24 20.69
CA ASP A 156 -35.23 -3.64 21.61
C ASP A 156 -36.52 -2.88 21.27
N GLN A 157 -37.64 -3.55 21.50
CA GLN A 157 -39.01 -3.04 21.53
C GLN A 157 -39.82 -3.06 20.22
N LEU A 158 -41.00 -3.68 20.39
CA LEU A 158 -42.19 -3.75 19.54
C LEU A 158 -42.26 -5.01 18.66
N PHE A 159 -43.36 -5.76 18.82
CA PHE A 159 -43.76 -7.02 18.15
C PHE A 159 -43.34 -8.32 18.84
N ALA A 160 -44.08 -8.64 19.91
CA ALA A 160 -44.18 -9.99 20.44
C ALA A 160 -44.95 -10.92 19.47
N GLN A 161 -44.43 -12.15 19.30
CA GLN A 161 -45.06 -13.37 18.75
C GLN A 161 -45.36 -13.36 17.24
N PRO A 162 -44.59 -14.12 16.41
CA PRO A 162 -44.44 -15.58 16.53
C PRO A 162 -42.99 -16.10 16.37
N GLN A 163 -41.97 -15.24 16.52
CA GLN A 163 -40.58 -15.65 16.27
C GLN A 163 -39.89 -16.43 17.41
N THR A 164 -40.49 -16.47 18.61
CA THR A 164 -39.89 -17.15 19.78
C THR A 164 -39.85 -18.67 19.62
N GLU A 165 -40.88 -19.29 19.02
CA GLU A 165 -40.90 -20.74 18.81
C GLU A 165 -39.86 -21.20 17.79
N GLN A 166 -39.65 -20.43 16.71
CA GLN A 166 -38.56 -20.71 15.76
C GLN A 166 -37.18 -20.51 16.40
N LEU A 167 -37.04 -19.53 17.28
CA LEU A 167 -35.79 -19.28 17.99
C LEU A 167 -35.48 -20.42 18.98
N GLU A 168 -36.48 -20.94 19.68
CA GLU A 168 -36.31 -22.11 20.54
C GLU A 168 -35.96 -23.38 19.74
N GLN A 169 -36.60 -23.64 18.61
CA GLN A 169 -36.26 -24.77 17.75
C GLN A 169 -34.86 -24.65 17.16
N ARG A 170 -34.44 -23.43 16.79
CA ARG A 170 -33.07 -23.13 16.35
C ARG A 170 -32.06 -23.37 17.47
N ASN A 171 -32.35 -22.91 18.69
CA ASN A 171 -31.47 -23.09 19.84
C ASN A 171 -31.35 -24.56 20.25
N ARG A 172 -32.43 -25.35 20.13
CA ARG A 172 -32.39 -26.81 20.35
C ARG A 172 -31.49 -27.51 19.32
N ARG A 173 -31.53 -27.09 18.05
CA ARG A 173 -30.63 -27.64 17.01
C ARG A 173 -29.17 -27.25 17.24
N LEU A 174 -28.91 -26.02 17.68
CA LEU A 174 -27.55 -25.56 18.01
C LEU A 174 -26.96 -26.35 19.19
N GLY A 175 -27.76 -26.68 20.20
CA GLY A 175 -27.31 -27.52 21.32
C GLY A 175 -26.83 -28.90 20.88
N LEU A 176 -27.57 -29.55 19.97
CA LEU A 176 -27.18 -30.86 19.44
C LEU A 176 -25.92 -30.77 18.57
N MET A 177 -25.79 -29.71 17.77
CA MET A 177 -24.61 -29.48 16.96
C MET A 177 -23.36 -29.28 17.83
N LEU A 178 -23.49 -28.56 18.96
CA LEU A 178 -22.39 -28.34 19.89
C LEU A 178 -21.93 -29.65 20.54
N GLN A 179 -22.88 -30.49 20.97
CA GLN A 179 -22.57 -31.82 21.51
C GLN A 179 -21.82 -32.70 20.49
N GLN A 180 -22.28 -32.69 19.24
CA GLN A 180 -21.63 -33.43 18.16
C GLN A 180 -20.20 -32.92 17.91
N TYR A 181 -20.02 -31.60 17.89
CA TYR A 181 -18.72 -30.97 17.67
C TYR A 181 -17.70 -31.33 18.75
N GLU A 182 -18.12 -31.40 20.02
CA GLU A 182 -17.21 -31.81 21.10
C GLU A 182 -16.83 -33.29 21.02
N LEU A 183 -17.74 -34.17 20.60
CA LEU A 183 -17.44 -35.58 20.36
C LEU A 183 -16.43 -35.75 19.22
N GLU A 184 -16.61 -35.03 18.12
CA GLU A 184 -15.69 -35.04 16.99
C GLU A 184 -14.31 -34.48 17.35
N ARG A 185 -14.27 -33.40 18.14
CA ARG A 185 -13.00 -32.87 18.66
C ARG A 185 -12.28 -33.89 19.54
N ARG A 186 -13.00 -34.69 20.34
CA ARG A 186 -12.39 -35.74 21.19
C ARG A 186 -11.99 -36.98 20.40
N SER A 187 -12.75 -37.38 19.39
CA SER A 187 -12.37 -38.50 18.52
C SER A 187 -11.12 -38.16 17.71
N THR A 188 -11.04 -36.94 17.18
CA THR A 188 -9.86 -36.45 16.45
C THR A 188 -8.64 -36.29 17.37
N LEU A 189 -8.81 -35.80 18.60
CA LEU A 189 -7.71 -35.78 19.59
C LEU A 189 -7.30 -37.18 20.06
N ASN A 190 -8.22 -38.12 20.26
CA ASN A 190 -7.84 -39.48 20.66
C ASN A 190 -7.17 -40.24 19.51
N GLN A 191 -7.59 -40.01 18.26
CA GLN A 191 -6.94 -40.62 17.09
C GLN A 191 -5.51 -40.11 16.89
N SER A 192 -5.19 -38.88 17.30
CA SER A 192 -3.82 -38.35 17.28
C SER A 192 -2.95 -38.83 18.45
N VAL A 193 -3.54 -39.39 19.52
CA VAL A 193 -2.79 -39.95 20.67
C VAL A 193 -2.46 -41.44 20.48
N THR A 194 -3.29 -42.22 19.78
CA THR A 194 -3.01 -43.65 19.53
C THR A 194 -1.96 -43.90 18.43
N SER A 195 -1.54 -42.88 17.69
CA SER A 195 -0.48 -42.99 16.68
C SER A 195 0.93 -42.67 17.22
N SER A 196 1.09 -42.33 18.50
CA SER A 196 2.41 -42.20 19.15
C SER A 196 2.61 -43.24 20.26
N SER A 197 2.84 -44.50 19.86
CA SER A 197 3.61 -45.45 20.69
C SER A 197 4.98 -45.67 20.03
N PRO A 198 6.10 -45.36 20.70
CA PRO A 198 7.43 -45.61 20.15
C PRO A 198 7.81 -47.08 20.34
N VAL A 199 8.13 -47.77 19.24
CA VAL A 199 8.88 -49.04 19.28
C VAL A 199 10.33 -48.71 19.63
N VAL A 200 10.75 -49.11 20.83
CA VAL A 200 12.12 -48.94 21.35
C VAL A 200 13.04 -50.01 20.76
N GLU A 201 14.22 -49.57 20.33
CA GLU A 201 15.38 -50.30 19.80
C GLU A 201 15.89 -51.46 20.68
N LYS A 202 16.55 -52.42 20.02
CA LYS A 202 17.63 -53.21 20.63
C LYS A 202 18.72 -53.54 19.59
N PRO A 203 19.94 -53.01 19.70
CA PRO A 203 21.12 -53.58 19.07
C PRO A 203 21.91 -54.39 20.11
N HIS A 204 22.21 -55.66 19.82
CA HIS A 204 23.27 -56.39 20.51
C HIS A 204 24.29 -56.87 19.48
N SER A 205 25.46 -56.24 19.53
CA SER A 205 26.72 -56.73 18.99
C SER A 205 27.43 -57.55 20.08
N GLY A 206 28.05 -58.67 19.71
CA GLY A 206 29.01 -59.39 20.56
C GLY A 206 29.13 -60.90 20.32
N ALA A 207 30.15 -61.27 19.53
CA ALA A 207 31.03 -62.44 19.63
C ALA A 207 30.44 -63.85 19.88
N GLU A 208 30.53 -64.74 18.88
CA GLU A 208 31.53 -65.82 18.71
C GLU A 208 31.31 -66.54 17.37
#